data_AF-A0A1Q9GA84-F1
#
_entry.id   AF-A0A1Q9GA84-F1
#
_cell.length_a   1.000
_cell.length_b   1.000
_cell.length_c   1.000
_cell.angle_alpha   90.00
_cell.angle_beta   90.00
_cell.angle_gamma   90.00
#
_symmetry.space_group_name_H-M   'P 1'
#
loop_
_entity.id
_entity.type
_entity.pdbx_description
1 polymer ?
#
loop_
_entity_poly.entity_id
_entity_poly.type
_entity_poly.pdbx_seq_one_letter_code
_entity_poly.pdbx_strand_id
1 'polypeptide(L)'
;MCQAKNVFDVSIQDAERILEAYEHMKSIPDLGRDPEELKRAALIMSLTAWETYVEDKISEEVALQTKVLQGCQIGNFINNSLEKELKFFHTPNSKKTKDIFERFLGIDVTESWSWPGYEDPDRTRTKLNEWIKKRGDAVHRSVADKQISHLISKPEAEKCIKYFKSLVEATDAALNH
;
A
#
# COMPACT_ATOMS: atom_id res chain seq x y z
N MET A 1 -7.51 -16.28 -8.53
CA MET A 1 -6.86 -15.67 -7.36
C MET A 1 -5.61 -14.99 -7.87
N CYS A 2 -5.50 -13.68 -7.69
CA CYS A 2 -4.36 -12.88 -8.18
C CYS A 2 -3.15 -13.09 -7.26
N GLN A 3 -1.96 -13.19 -7.84
CA GLN A 3 -0.75 -13.49 -7.07
C GLN A 3 -0.37 -12.29 -6.18
N ALA A 4 -0.54 -11.05 -6.67
CA ALA A 4 -0.26 -9.81 -5.98
C ALA A 4 -1.10 -9.67 -4.70
N LYS A 5 -2.40 -10.00 -4.77
CA LYS A 5 -3.27 -9.98 -3.59
C LYS A 5 -2.85 -11.00 -2.54
N ASN A 6 -2.48 -12.21 -2.94
CA ASN A 6 -1.99 -13.22 -2.00
C ASN A 6 -0.69 -12.77 -1.31
N VAL A 7 0.24 -12.15 -2.06
CA VAL A 7 1.47 -11.57 -1.51
C VAL A 7 1.15 -10.44 -0.53
N PHE A 8 0.19 -9.57 -0.88
CA PHE A 8 -0.29 -8.52 0.02
C PHE A 8 -0.88 -9.11 1.31
N ASP A 9 -1.76 -10.10 1.21
CA ASP A 9 -2.43 -10.71 2.36
C ASP A 9 -1.45 -11.34 3.35
N VAL A 10 -0.30 -11.84 2.86
CA VAL A 10 0.80 -12.32 3.72
C VAL A 10 1.61 -11.14 4.27
N SER A 11 1.99 -10.18 3.42
CA SER A 11 2.86 -9.06 3.80
C SER A 11 2.21 -8.12 4.82
N ILE A 12 0.91 -7.87 4.71
CA ILE A 12 0.16 -7.00 5.62
C ILE A 12 0.10 -7.59 7.05
N GLN A 13 0.23 -8.91 7.19
CA GLN A 13 0.25 -9.56 8.51
C GLN A 13 1.47 -9.15 9.33
N ASP A 14 2.58 -8.73 8.70
CA ASP A 14 3.73 -8.24 9.45
C ASP A 14 3.39 -6.96 10.22
N ALA A 15 2.58 -6.07 9.63
CA ALA A 15 2.07 -4.90 10.34
C ALA A 15 1.17 -5.29 11.52
N GLU A 16 0.35 -6.34 11.37
CA GLU A 16 -0.52 -6.86 12.44
C GLU A 16 0.32 -7.45 13.59
N ARG A 17 1.28 -8.32 13.26
CA ARG A 17 2.22 -8.92 14.23
C ARG A 17 3.04 -7.88 14.98
N ILE A 18 3.43 -6.78 14.31
CA ILE A 18 4.13 -5.68 14.97
C ILE A 18 3.24 -4.99 16.02
N LEU A 19 1.93 -4.83 15.74
CA LEU A 19 0.99 -4.27 16.72
C LEU A 19 0.69 -5.24 17.87
N GLU A 20 0.69 -6.55 17.61
CA GLU A 20 0.60 -7.56 18.66
C GLU A 20 1.85 -7.54 19.55
N ALA A 21 3.04 -7.45 18.96
CA ALA A 21 4.30 -7.30 19.69
C ALA A 21 4.31 -6.02 20.54
N TYR A 22 3.75 -4.91 20.04
CA TYR A 22 3.56 -3.68 20.79
C TYR A 22 2.74 -3.92 22.07
N GLU A 23 1.60 -4.61 21.97
CA GLU A 23 0.75 -4.91 23.13
C GLU A 23 1.46 -5.83 24.14
N HIS A 24 2.13 -6.87 23.65
CA HIS A 24 2.91 -7.75 24.51
C HIS A 24 3.99 -6.99 25.26
N MET A 25 4.78 -6.15 24.58
CA MET A 25 5.82 -5.35 25.23
C MET A 25 5.23 -4.37 26.23
N LYS A 26 4.13 -3.69 25.88
CA LYS A 26 3.44 -2.75 26.78
C LYS A 26 2.93 -3.41 28.06
N SER A 27 2.60 -4.70 28.00
CA SER A 27 2.13 -5.47 29.16
C SER A 27 3.24 -5.91 30.12
N ILE A 28 4.53 -5.78 29.73
CA ILE A 28 5.67 -6.17 30.56
C ILE A 28 5.88 -5.12 31.66
N PRO A 29 5.80 -5.50 32.96
CA PRO A 29 6.16 -4.62 34.06
C PRO A 29 7.62 -4.15 33.93
N ASP A 30 7.89 -2.88 34.24
CA ASP A 30 9.24 -2.28 34.23
C ASP A 30 9.92 -2.02 32.87
N LEU A 31 9.18 -2.01 31.74
CA LEU A 31 9.77 -1.68 30.42
C LEU A 31 10.35 -0.24 30.34
N GLY A 32 10.03 0.64 31.29
CA GLY A 32 10.61 1.98 31.43
C GLY A 32 10.23 2.99 30.33
N ARG A 33 9.74 2.55 29.17
CA ARG A 33 9.26 3.38 28.05
C ARG A 33 8.21 2.68 27.18
N ASP A 34 7.27 3.43 26.62
CA ASP A 34 6.28 2.95 25.63
C ASP A 34 6.99 2.67 24.29
N PRO A 35 6.89 1.46 23.69
CA PRO A 35 7.59 1.08 22.45
C PRO A 35 6.91 1.66 21.20
N GLU A 36 6.82 2.98 21.14
CA GLU A 36 6.20 3.79 20.08
C GLU A 36 6.78 3.51 18.68
N GLU A 37 8.02 3.04 18.60
CA GLU A 37 8.68 2.63 17.37
C GLU A 37 7.90 1.53 16.65
N LEU A 38 7.27 0.61 17.38
CA LEU A 38 6.53 -0.50 16.80
C LEU A 38 5.27 -0.01 16.07
N LYS A 39 4.55 0.97 16.63
CA LYS A 39 3.39 1.55 15.93
C LYS A 39 3.80 2.26 14.64
N ARG A 40 4.97 2.91 14.62
CA ARG A 40 5.53 3.50 13.40
C ARG A 40 5.96 2.43 12.40
N ALA A 41 6.59 1.36 12.86
CA ALA A 41 6.97 0.23 12.01
C ALA A 41 5.73 -0.42 11.37
N ALA A 42 4.65 -0.62 12.12
CA ALA A 42 3.39 -1.15 11.58
C ALA A 42 2.81 -0.25 10.47
N LEU A 43 2.83 1.07 10.65
CA LEU A 43 2.44 2.02 9.61
C LEU A 43 3.29 1.86 8.35
N ILE A 44 4.63 1.86 8.52
CA ILE A 44 5.56 1.73 7.39
C ILE A 44 5.34 0.42 6.65
N MET A 45 5.26 -0.70 7.37
CA MET A 45 5.01 -2.03 6.79
C MET A 45 3.68 -2.12 6.04
N SER A 46 2.63 -1.47 6.55
CA SER A 46 1.33 -1.42 5.86
C SER A 46 1.43 -0.74 4.50
N LEU A 47 2.16 0.37 4.42
CA LEU A 47 2.36 1.09 3.16
C LEU A 47 3.35 0.39 2.22
N THR A 48 4.35 -0.31 2.76
CA THR A 48 5.24 -1.14 1.96
C THR A 48 4.46 -2.29 1.31
N ALA A 49 3.56 -2.95 2.05
CA ALA A 49 2.69 -3.98 1.48
C ALA A 49 1.80 -3.43 0.35
N TRP A 50 1.23 -2.24 0.53
CA TRP A 50 0.48 -1.56 -0.53
C TRP A 50 1.35 -1.23 -1.75
N GLU A 51 2.58 -0.75 -1.53
CA GLU A 51 3.50 -0.40 -2.61
C GLU A 51 3.84 -1.61 -3.47
N THR A 52 4.25 -2.71 -2.83
CA THR A 52 4.48 -3.99 -3.49
C THR A 52 3.24 -4.50 -4.21
N TYR A 53 2.06 -4.42 -3.59
CA TYR A 53 0.81 -4.85 -4.22
C TYR A 53 0.55 -4.11 -5.54
N VAL A 54 0.67 -2.77 -5.57
CA VAL A 54 0.39 -1.99 -6.78
C VAL A 54 1.37 -2.34 -7.90
N GLU A 55 2.66 -2.47 -7.58
CA GLU A 55 3.72 -2.84 -8.53
C GLU A 55 3.51 -4.23 -9.12
N ASP A 56 3.22 -5.22 -8.26
CA ASP A 56 2.96 -6.59 -8.69
C ASP A 56 1.66 -6.68 -9.49
N LYS A 57 0.61 -5.98 -9.04
CA LYS A 57 -0.71 -6.06 -9.66
C LYS A 57 -0.72 -5.50 -11.08
N ILE A 58 -0.13 -4.33 -11.31
CA ILE A 58 -0.04 -3.78 -12.67
C ILE A 58 0.82 -4.69 -13.57
N SER A 59 1.88 -5.29 -13.04
CA SER A 59 2.73 -6.23 -13.76
C SER A 59 1.98 -7.49 -14.17
N GLU A 60 1.19 -8.05 -13.25
CA GLU A 60 0.33 -9.21 -13.50
C GLU A 60 -0.69 -8.92 -14.61
N GLU A 61 -1.43 -7.81 -14.50
CA GLU A 61 -2.47 -7.48 -15.48
C GLU A 61 -1.89 -7.16 -16.86
N VAL A 62 -0.76 -6.43 -16.94
CA VAL A 62 -0.09 -6.18 -18.22
C VAL A 62 0.42 -7.48 -18.84
N ALA A 63 0.99 -8.39 -18.04
CA ALA A 63 1.43 -9.69 -18.53
C ALA A 63 0.27 -10.55 -19.05
N LEU A 64 -0.91 -10.46 -18.41
CA LEU A 64 -2.13 -11.13 -18.86
C LEU A 64 -2.66 -10.53 -20.18
N GLN A 65 -2.80 -9.20 -20.27
CA GLN A 65 -3.31 -8.53 -21.48
C GLN A 65 -2.36 -8.69 -22.69
N THR A 66 -1.05 -8.73 -22.44
CA THR A 66 -0.04 -8.87 -23.49
C THR A 66 0.39 -10.31 -23.75
N LYS A 67 -0.30 -11.31 -23.17
CA LYS A 67 0.07 -12.73 -23.28
C LYS A 67 0.24 -13.20 -24.73
N VAL A 68 -0.63 -12.75 -25.64
CA VAL A 68 -0.57 -13.10 -27.08
C VAL A 68 0.57 -12.41 -27.83
N LEU A 69 1.15 -11.34 -27.25
CA LEU A 69 2.27 -10.58 -27.79
C LEU A 69 3.62 -11.02 -27.18
N GLN A 70 3.63 -12.03 -26.30
CA GLN A 70 4.86 -12.51 -25.69
C GLN A 70 5.87 -13.00 -26.75
N GLY A 71 7.12 -12.58 -26.59
CA GLY A 71 8.21 -12.91 -27.51
C GLY A 71 8.29 -12.03 -28.77
N CYS A 72 7.28 -11.20 -29.04
CA CYS A 72 7.35 -10.24 -30.14
C CYS A 72 7.95 -8.89 -29.69
N GLN A 73 8.43 -8.10 -30.64
CA GLN A 73 9.06 -6.80 -30.36
C GLN A 73 8.11 -5.83 -29.63
N ILE A 74 6.81 -5.88 -29.96
CA ILE A 74 5.80 -5.02 -29.33
C ILE A 74 5.57 -5.42 -27.88
N GLY A 75 5.39 -6.72 -27.59
CA GLY A 75 5.24 -7.21 -26.22
C GLY A 75 6.47 -6.91 -25.36
N ASN A 76 7.67 -7.11 -25.92
CA ASN A 76 8.92 -6.76 -25.25
C ASN A 76 9.02 -5.25 -24.98
N PHE A 77 8.58 -4.40 -25.91
CA PHE A 77 8.57 -2.96 -25.70
C PHE A 77 7.65 -2.55 -24.55
N ILE A 78 6.44 -3.11 -24.48
CA ILE A 78 5.47 -2.82 -23.40
C ILE A 78 6.05 -3.24 -22.03
N ASN A 79 6.57 -4.46 -21.92
CA ASN A 79 7.16 -4.96 -20.68
C ASN A 79 8.36 -4.11 -20.23
N ASN A 80 9.29 -3.79 -21.15
CA ASN A 80 10.43 -2.94 -20.85
C ASN A 80 10.01 -1.51 -20.47
N SER A 81 8.91 -1.00 -21.02
CA SER A 81 8.36 0.31 -20.65
C SER A 81 7.82 0.28 -19.23
N LEU A 82 7.05 -0.75 -18.88
CA LEU A 82 6.51 -0.92 -17.53
C LEU A 82 7.64 -1.07 -16.51
N GLU A 83 8.61 -1.95 -16.74
CA GLU A 83 9.75 -2.14 -15.85
C GLU A 83 10.55 -0.84 -15.60
N LYS A 84 10.71 -0.01 -16.63
CA LYS A 84 11.39 1.29 -16.49
C LYS A 84 10.58 2.26 -15.63
N GLU A 85 9.26 2.24 -15.74
CA GLU A 85 8.37 3.11 -14.97
C GLU A 85 8.32 2.66 -13.51
N LEU A 86 8.21 1.35 -13.27
CA LEU A 86 8.22 0.76 -11.93
C LEU A 86 9.51 1.06 -11.15
N LYS A 87 10.67 1.13 -11.82
CA LYS A 87 11.94 1.54 -11.19
C LYS A 87 11.90 2.89 -10.48
N PHE A 88 11.00 3.79 -10.91
CA PHE A 88 10.82 5.11 -10.31
C PHE A 88 9.45 5.28 -9.65
N PHE A 89 8.68 4.20 -9.55
CA PHE A 89 7.32 4.18 -9.03
C PHE A 89 7.29 4.13 -7.50
N HIS A 90 8.15 4.90 -6.85
CA HIS A 90 8.16 4.98 -5.40
C HIS A 90 6.92 5.72 -4.91
N THR A 91 6.37 5.29 -3.77
CA THR A 91 5.27 5.99 -3.10
C THR A 91 3.99 6.07 -3.96
N PRO A 92 3.26 4.95 -4.14
CA PRO A 92 2.06 4.89 -4.96
C PRO A 92 0.88 5.61 -4.30
N ASN A 93 0.80 6.91 -4.56
CA ASN A 93 -0.35 7.74 -4.21
C ASN A 93 -1.49 7.55 -5.21
N SER A 94 -2.66 8.12 -4.91
CA SER A 94 -3.85 8.00 -5.76
C SER A 94 -3.59 8.40 -7.21
N LYS A 95 -2.91 9.54 -7.43
CA LYS A 95 -2.57 10.01 -8.78
C LYS A 95 -1.62 9.07 -9.52
N LYS A 96 -0.52 8.65 -8.89
CA LYS A 96 0.44 7.73 -9.52
C LYS A 96 -0.20 6.40 -9.86
N THR A 97 -1.04 5.88 -8.96
CA THR A 97 -1.78 4.62 -9.17
C THR A 97 -2.77 4.76 -10.32
N LYS A 98 -3.56 5.84 -10.37
CA LYS A 98 -4.42 6.15 -11.52
C LYS A 98 -3.60 6.22 -12.81
N ASP A 99 -2.57 7.07 -12.83
CA ASP A 99 -1.79 7.37 -14.04
C ASP A 99 -1.17 6.09 -14.64
N ILE A 100 -0.62 5.18 -13.81
CA ILE A 100 0.02 3.94 -14.32
C ILE A 100 -1.02 2.91 -14.81
N PHE A 101 -2.16 2.76 -14.11
CA PHE A 101 -3.21 1.84 -14.53
C PHE A 101 -3.92 2.33 -15.80
N GLU A 102 -4.21 3.63 -15.91
CA GLU A 102 -4.77 4.23 -17.13
C GLU A 102 -3.81 4.08 -18.31
N ARG A 103 -2.51 4.31 -18.08
CA ARG A 103 -1.50 4.25 -19.14
C ARG A 103 -1.34 2.85 -19.74
N PHE A 104 -1.32 1.81 -18.91
CA PHE A 104 -1.02 0.45 -19.39
C PHE A 104 -2.25 -0.41 -19.63
N LEU A 105 -3.35 -0.18 -18.89
CA LEU A 105 -4.56 -1.00 -18.96
C LEU A 105 -5.77 -0.22 -19.49
N GLY A 106 -5.67 1.10 -19.61
CA GLY A 106 -6.77 1.96 -20.05
C GLY A 106 -7.88 2.13 -19.01
N ILE A 107 -7.63 1.80 -17.74
CA ILE A 107 -8.62 1.78 -16.67
C ILE A 107 -8.16 2.66 -15.51
N ASP A 108 -9.06 3.52 -15.02
CA ASP A 108 -8.88 4.19 -13.72
C ASP A 108 -9.44 3.33 -12.59
N VAL A 109 -8.57 2.55 -11.95
CA VAL A 109 -8.96 1.71 -10.79
C VAL A 109 -9.42 2.54 -9.60
N THR A 110 -9.05 3.81 -9.52
CA THR A 110 -9.35 4.67 -8.37
C THR A 110 -10.81 5.12 -8.34
N GLU A 111 -11.52 5.08 -9.46
CA GLU A 111 -12.97 5.33 -9.53
C GLU A 111 -13.77 4.24 -8.80
N SER A 112 -13.21 3.03 -8.69
CA SER A 112 -13.86 1.89 -8.03
C SER A 112 -13.53 1.79 -6.54
N TRP A 113 -12.78 2.74 -5.98
CA TRP A 113 -12.36 2.75 -4.58
C TRP A 113 -13.49 3.18 -3.65
N SER A 114 -14.49 2.31 -3.52
CA SER A 114 -15.69 2.52 -2.72
C SER A 114 -16.03 1.29 -1.87
N TRP A 115 -16.30 1.49 -0.59
CA TRP A 115 -16.77 0.47 0.36
C TRP A 115 -17.45 1.13 1.57
N PRO A 116 -18.15 0.37 2.45
CA PRO A 116 -18.83 0.96 3.61
C PRO A 116 -17.89 1.81 4.48
N GLY A 117 -18.27 3.07 4.71
CA GLY A 117 -17.49 4.10 5.41
C GLY A 117 -16.56 4.94 4.52
N TYR A 118 -16.36 4.53 3.26
CA TYR A 118 -15.59 5.19 2.20
C TYR A 118 -16.34 5.08 0.87
N GLU A 119 -17.58 5.57 0.82
CA GLU A 119 -18.45 5.44 -0.34
C GLU A 119 -18.02 6.35 -1.51
N ASP A 120 -17.41 7.48 -1.17
CA ASP A 120 -16.90 8.48 -2.10
C ASP A 120 -15.42 8.20 -2.48
N PRO A 121 -15.12 7.90 -3.76
CA PRO A 121 -13.76 7.67 -4.22
C PRO A 121 -12.80 8.84 -3.96
N ASP A 122 -13.26 10.08 -3.99
CA ASP A 122 -12.39 11.24 -3.72
C ASP A 122 -11.92 11.28 -2.27
N ARG A 123 -12.83 10.92 -1.35
CA ARG A 123 -12.48 10.72 0.05
C ARG A 123 -11.46 9.59 0.21
N THR A 124 -11.63 8.49 -0.52
CA THR A 124 -10.68 7.37 -0.49
C THR A 124 -9.30 7.78 -1.00
N ARG A 125 -9.21 8.43 -2.16
CA ARG A 125 -7.96 8.94 -2.73
C ARG A 125 -7.25 9.91 -1.78
N THR A 126 -8.02 10.82 -1.17
CA THR A 126 -7.52 11.76 -0.16
C THR A 126 -6.93 11.01 1.04
N LYS A 127 -7.64 10.01 1.54
CA LYS A 127 -7.18 9.19 2.67
C LYS A 127 -5.89 8.42 2.37
N LEU A 128 -5.75 7.85 1.18
CA LEU A 128 -4.50 7.20 0.75
C LEU A 128 -3.33 8.19 0.81
N ASN A 129 -3.52 9.38 0.25
CA ASN A 129 -2.51 10.42 0.23
C ASN A 129 -2.12 10.88 1.65
N GLU A 130 -3.10 10.95 2.57
CA GLU A 130 -2.84 11.23 3.99
C GLU A 130 -1.97 10.14 4.64
N TRP A 131 -2.26 8.86 4.40
CA TRP A 131 -1.45 7.76 4.94
C TRP A 131 -0.01 7.80 4.42
N ILE A 132 0.16 8.08 3.13
CA ILE A 132 1.47 8.25 2.50
C ILE A 132 2.26 9.40 3.13
N LYS A 133 1.61 10.54 3.34
CA LYS A 133 2.21 11.68 4.02
C LYS A 133 2.61 11.30 5.45
N LYS A 134 1.72 10.62 6.18
CA LYS A 134 1.97 10.17 7.56
C LYS A 134 3.14 9.19 7.65
N ARG A 135 3.33 8.30 6.67
CA ARG A 135 4.54 7.45 6.55
C ARG A 135 5.79 8.30 6.36
N GLY A 136 5.75 9.30 5.48
CA GLY A 136 6.88 10.23 5.29
C GLY A 136 7.26 10.94 6.58
N ASP A 137 6.26 11.44 7.32
CA ASP A 137 6.47 12.05 8.63
C ASP A 137 7.04 11.05 9.66
N ALA A 138 6.59 9.79 9.63
CA ALA A 138 7.10 8.71 10.48
C ALA A 138 8.56 8.38 10.25
N VAL A 139 9.01 8.42 8.99
CA VAL A 139 10.40 8.11 8.64
C VAL A 139 11.32 9.31 8.89
N HIS A 140 10.92 10.52 8.46
CA HIS A 140 11.82 11.68 8.48
C HIS A 140 11.79 12.46 9.79
N ARG A 141 10.61 12.67 10.40
CA ARG A 141 10.50 13.54 11.58
C ARG A 141 10.81 12.82 12.89
N SER A 142 10.55 11.51 12.97
CA SER A 142 10.87 10.75 14.18
C SER A 142 12.38 10.63 14.44
N VAL A 143 13.20 10.74 13.38
CA VAL A 143 14.66 10.72 13.46
C VAL A 143 15.22 12.09 13.84
N ALA A 144 14.63 13.16 13.32
CA ALA A 144 15.09 14.53 13.57
C ALA A 144 14.62 15.06 14.95
N ASP A 145 13.44 14.66 15.40
CA ASP A 145 12.77 15.27 16.54
C ASP A 145 12.36 14.18 17.55
N LYS A 146 13.31 13.80 18.43
CA LYS A 146 13.11 12.77 19.47
C LYS A 146 11.96 13.08 20.45
N GLN A 147 11.37 14.28 20.38
CA GLN A 147 10.24 14.71 21.21
C GLN A 147 8.86 14.37 20.65
N ILE A 148 8.73 13.97 19.37
CA ILE A 148 7.43 13.54 18.82
C ILE A 148 7.22 12.06 19.18
N SER A 149 7.01 11.79 20.46
CA SER A 149 6.85 10.44 21.00
C SER A 149 5.61 9.73 20.48
N HIS A 150 4.56 10.45 20.04
CA HIS A 150 3.26 9.88 19.68
C HIS A 150 2.77 10.28 18.29
N LEU A 151 3.54 9.97 17.24
CA LEU A 151 3.12 10.28 15.86
C LEU A 151 1.88 9.49 15.41
N ILE A 152 1.74 8.25 15.91
CA ILE A 152 0.62 7.38 15.58
C ILE A 152 0.19 6.56 16.78
N SER A 153 -1.12 6.54 17.04
CA SER A 153 -1.73 5.67 18.05
C SER A 153 -1.99 4.27 17.48
N LYS A 154 -2.13 3.27 18.36
CA LYS A 154 -2.46 1.90 17.92
C LYS A 154 -3.79 1.85 17.14
N PRO A 155 -4.89 2.48 17.60
CA PRO A 155 -6.13 2.46 16.83
C PRO A 155 -6.00 3.10 15.44
N GLU A 156 -5.12 4.09 15.29
CA GLU A 156 -4.83 4.65 13.96
C GLU A 156 -4.04 3.67 13.08
N ALA A 157 -3.08 2.93 13.63
CA ALA A 157 -2.35 1.91 12.89
C ALA A 157 -3.28 0.75 12.46
N GLU A 158 -4.18 0.30 13.34
CA GLU A 158 -5.21 -0.70 13.00
C GLU A 158 -6.16 -0.19 11.91
N LYS A 159 -6.56 1.09 11.96
CA LYS A 159 -7.35 1.73 10.90
C LYS A 159 -6.59 1.79 9.58
N CYS A 160 -5.28 2.05 9.61
CA CYS A 160 -4.42 2.04 8.43
C CYS A 160 -4.40 0.64 7.77
N ILE A 161 -4.17 -0.41 8.56
CA ILE A 161 -4.16 -1.80 8.07
C ILE A 161 -5.52 -2.15 7.42
N LYS A 162 -6.63 -1.89 8.13
CA LYS A 162 -7.99 -2.16 7.59
C LYS A 162 -8.25 -1.39 6.31
N TYR A 163 -7.84 -0.12 6.26
CA TYR A 163 -7.98 0.71 5.07
C TYR A 163 -7.27 0.10 3.86
N PHE A 164 -6.01 -0.34 4.02
CA PHE A 164 -5.26 -0.94 2.91
C PHE A 164 -5.83 -2.30 2.47
N LYS A 165 -6.34 -3.12 3.41
CA LYS A 165 -7.05 -4.35 3.07
C LYS A 165 -8.26 -4.07 2.15
N SER A 166 -9.11 -3.12 2.53
CA SER A 166 -10.27 -2.73 1.71
C SER A 166 -9.87 -2.07 0.38
N LEU A 167 -8.81 -1.26 0.37
CA LEU A 167 -8.30 -0.63 -0.84
C LEU A 167 -7.81 -1.66 -1.86
N VAL A 168 -7.08 -2.69 -1.40
CA VAL A 168 -6.64 -3.82 -2.23
C VAL A 168 -7.84 -4.58 -2.77
N GLU A 169 -8.82 -4.90 -1.93
CA GLU A 169 -10.06 -5.58 -2.37
C GLU A 169 -10.80 -4.80 -3.46
N ALA A 170 -10.97 -3.49 -3.28
CA ALA A 170 -11.63 -2.63 -4.26
C ALA A 170 -10.83 -2.54 -5.58
N THR A 171 -9.50 -2.45 -5.48
CA THR A 171 -8.61 -2.41 -6.66
C THR A 171 -8.68 -3.73 -7.44
N ASP A 172 -8.66 -4.87 -6.75
CA ASP A 172 -8.80 -6.18 -7.39
C ASP A 172 -10.17 -6.37 -8.03
N ALA A 173 -11.24 -5.91 -7.37
CA ALA A 173 -12.59 -5.98 -7.92
C ALA A 173 -12.73 -5.18 -9.23
N ALA A 174 -12.08 -4.02 -9.32
CA ALA A 174 -12.08 -3.17 -10.52
C ALA A 174 -11.41 -3.80 -11.75
N LEU A 175 -10.61 -4.85 -11.55
CA LEU A 175 -9.82 -5.49 -12.61
C LEU A 175 -10.34 -6.88 -12.99
N ASN A 176 -11.24 -7.46 -12.20
CA ASN A 176 -11.82 -8.80 -12.44
C ASN A 176 -13.08 -8.76 -13.34
N HIS A 177 -13.07 -7.93 -14.39
CA HIS A 177 -14.17 -7.80 -15.36
C HIS A 177 -14.12 -8.84 -16.48
#